data_AF-A0A9P9K082-F1
#
_entry.id   AF-A0A9P9K082-F1
#
_cell.length_a   1.000
_cell.length_b   1.000
_cell.length_c   1.000
_cell.angle_alpha   90.00
_cell.angle_beta   90.00
_cell.angle_gamma   90.00
#
_symmetry.space_group_name_H-M   'P 1'
#
loop_
_entity.id
_entity.type
_entity.pdbx_description
1 polymer ?
#
loop_
_entity_poly.entity_id
_entity_poly.type
_entity_poly.pdbx_seq_one_letter_code
_entity_poly.pdbx_strand_id
1 'polypeptide(L)'
;MLLKHFLLGALLALSSVAALPNPEADLQDVEARDDKHQPRRCGKDANPDSMDKHKCICKDQGKDFDPEHKICRCPKDQRPDRHDPHKCVCKDRDKKLVMGVCECKGDLKPNKHGECKCPRDQRPDRHNPHKCVCKDRDKKLVMGVCECKGDLKPNKHGECRCPKGTRRHGDNCKRHGY
;
A
#
# COMPACT_ATOMS: atom_id res chain seq x y z
N MET A 1 -11.45 -88.60 -21.89
CA MET A 1 -10.41 -88.36 -20.87
C MET A 1 -9.53 -87.21 -21.34
N LEU A 2 -9.26 -86.33 -20.38
CA LEU A 2 -8.50 -85.09 -20.44
C LEU A 2 -7.11 -85.31 -21.05
N LEU A 3 -6.71 -84.37 -21.92
CA LEU A 3 -5.37 -83.76 -22.04
C LEU A 3 -5.20 -83.29 -23.51
N LYS A 4 -5.96 -82.26 -23.88
CA LYS A 4 -5.61 -81.39 -25.00
C LYS A 4 -5.78 -79.97 -24.48
N HIS A 5 -4.82 -79.10 -24.74
CA HIS A 5 -4.77 -77.67 -24.37
C HIS A 5 -4.01 -77.26 -23.10
N PHE A 6 -2.96 -77.96 -22.71
CA PHE A 6 -1.91 -77.34 -21.89
C PHE A 6 -0.56 -77.65 -22.54
N LEU A 7 0.34 -76.66 -22.56
CA LEU A 7 1.71 -76.67 -23.13
C LEU A 7 1.87 -76.14 -24.56
N LEU A 8 1.39 -74.92 -24.85
CA LEU A 8 1.97 -74.06 -25.91
C LEU A 8 1.64 -72.57 -25.67
N GLY A 9 1.62 -72.15 -24.41
CA GLY A 9 1.30 -70.77 -23.99
C GLY A 9 2.43 -70.09 -23.19
N ALA A 10 3.65 -70.60 -23.29
CA ALA A 10 4.81 -70.02 -22.62
C ALA A 10 6.02 -70.20 -23.54
N LEU A 11 6.32 -69.21 -24.38
CA LEU A 11 7.66 -68.92 -24.96
C LEU A 11 7.67 -67.78 -26.01
N LEU A 12 6.82 -66.76 -25.91
CA LEU A 12 6.95 -65.56 -26.77
C LEU A 12 6.65 -64.26 -26.01
N ALA A 13 7.32 -64.07 -24.88
CA ALA A 13 7.39 -62.76 -24.22
C ALA A 13 8.87 -62.42 -24.04
N LEU A 14 9.51 -61.95 -25.10
CA LEU A 14 10.73 -61.12 -25.14
C LEU A 14 11.06 -60.82 -26.61
N SER A 15 10.11 -60.24 -27.34
CA SER A 15 10.44 -59.44 -28.52
C SER A 15 10.70 -58.02 -28.04
N SER A 16 11.93 -57.75 -27.60
CA SER A 16 12.44 -56.40 -27.51
C SER A 16 12.42 -55.81 -28.91
N VAL A 17 11.46 -54.92 -29.18
CA VAL A 17 11.52 -54.06 -30.35
C VAL A 17 12.70 -53.13 -30.11
N ALA A 18 13.86 -53.50 -30.64
CA ALA A 18 14.92 -52.54 -30.89
C ALA A 18 14.41 -51.66 -32.04
N ALA A 19 13.66 -50.61 -31.68
CA ALA A 19 13.46 -49.49 -32.57
C ALA A 19 14.84 -48.86 -32.77
N LEU A 20 15.50 -49.19 -33.88
CA LEU A 20 16.68 -48.47 -34.35
C LEU A 20 16.28 -46.99 -34.45
N PRO A 21 16.96 -46.07 -33.72
CA PRO A 21 16.67 -44.65 -33.88
C PRO A 21 16.97 -44.28 -35.34
N ASN A 22 15.99 -43.66 -35.99
CA ASN A 22 16.15 -43.09 -37.32
C ASN A 22 17.35 -42.12 -37.29
N PRO A 23 18.47 -42.39 -38.00
CA PRO A 23 19.66 -41.55 -37.93
C PRO A 23 19.49 -40.19 -38.63
N GLU A 24 18.32 -39.95 -39.24
CA GLU A 24 17.97 -38.71 -39.96
C GLU A 24 16.84 -37.92 -39.27
N ALA A 25 16.52 -38.24 -38.01
CA ALA A 25 15.79 -37.29 -37.19
C ALA A 25 16.76 -36.19 -36.78
N ASP A 26 16.68 -35.08 -37.51
CA ASP A 26 17.42 -33.84 -37.23
C ASP A 26 17.45 -33.58 -35.72
N LEU A 27 18.63 -33.31 -35.19
CA LEU A 27 18.91 -33.11 -33.76
C LEU A 27 18.28 -31.83 -33.19
N GLN A 28 17.26 -31.29 -33.88
CA GLN A 28 16.55 -30.06 -33.59
C GLN A 28 15.05 -30.30 -33.49
N ASP A 29 14.59 -31.17 -32.58
CA ASP A 29 13.21 -31.00 -32.10
C ASP A 29 12.90 -31.63 -30.73
N VAL A 30 13.93 -31.83 -29.92
CA VAL A 30 13.73 -31.83 -28.46
C VAL A 30 14.16 -30.46 -27.96
N GLU A 31 13.50 -29.40 -28.47
CA GLU A 31 13.46 -28.16 -27.72
C GLU A 31 12.83 -28.51 -26.38
N ALA A 32 13.64 -28.54 -25.33
CA ALA A 32 13.16 -28.40 -23.98
C ALA A 32 12.23 -27.18 -24.03
N ARG A 33 10.92 -27.39 -23.92
CA ARG A 33 9.94 -26.31 -23.89
C ARG A 33 10.41 -25.35 -22.82
N ASP A 34 11.01 -24.25 -23.26
CA ASP A 34 11.44 -23.20 -22.38
C ASP A 34 10.17 -22.63 -21.79
N ASP A 35 9.83 -23.09 -20.58
CA ASP A 35 8.69 -22.66 -19.77
C ASP A 35 8.68 -21.12 -19.54
N LYS A 36 9.72 -20.43 -20.01
CA LYS A 36 9.86 -18.97 -19.97
C LYS A 36 9.09 -18.23 -21.07
N HIS A 37 8.53 -18.93 -22.06
CA HIS A 37 7.80 -18.30 -23.18
C HIS A 37 6.27 -18.47 -23.14
N GLN A 38 5.69 -19.06 -22.10
CA GLN A 38 4.23 -18.94 -21.93
C GLN A 38 3.90 -17.47 -21.69
N PRO A 39 3.03 -16.84 -22.52
CA PRO A 39 2.53 -15.50 -22.23
C PRO A 39 2.01 -15.54 -20.79
N ARG A 40 2.53 -14.67 -19.91
CA ARG A 40 2.07 -14.62 -18.52
C ARG A 40 0.57 -14.38 -18.56
N ARG A 41 -0.21 -15.45 -18.39
CA ARG A 41 -1.67 -15.35 -18.44
C ARG A 41 -2.06 -14.52 -17.24
N CYS A 42 -2.45 -13.28 -17.51
CA CYS A 42 -3.06 -12.42 -16.51
C CYS A 42 -4.30 -13.11 -15.96
N GLY A 43 -4.58 -12.91 -14.67
CA GLY A 43 -5.83 -13.39 -14.09
C GLY A 43 -7.04 -12.72 -14.75
N LYS A 44 -8.23 -13.24 -14.46
CA LYS A 44 -9.51 -12.74 -15.00
C LYS A 44 -9.74 -11.24 -14.77
N ASP A 45 -9.13 -10.67 -13.74
CA ASP A 45 -9.30 -9.28 -13.31
C ASP A 45 -8.23 -8.32 -13.89
N ALA A 46 -7.34 -8.84 -14.75
CA ALA A 46 -6.26 -8.07 -15.37
C ALA A 46 -6.16 -8.34 -16.87
N ASN A 47 -5.63 -7.35 -17.59
CA ASN A 47 -5.28 -7.45 -19.00
C ASN A 47 -3.75 -7.32 -19.16
N PRO A 48 -3.15 -7.93 -20.18
CA PRO A 48 -1.76 -7.63 -20.54
C PRO A 48 -1.61 -6.13 -20.85
N ASP A 49 -0.50 -5.53 -20.43
CA ASP A 49 -0.18 -4.18 -20.83
C ASP A 49 0.04 -4.10 -22.34
N SER A 50 -0.39 -2.98 -22.92
CA SER A 50 -0.31 -2.75 -24.36
C SER A 50 1.13 -2.56 -24.85
N MET A 51 2.02 -2.06 -23.99
CA MET A 51 3.42 -1.78 -24.32
C MET A 51 4.34 -2.92 -23.89
N ASP A 52 4.04 -3.58 -22.76
CA ASP A 52 4.75 -4.76 -22.27
C ASP A 52 3.78 -5.92 -21.99
N LYS A 53 3.65 -6.84 -22.95
CA LYS A 53 2.76 -8.01 -22.84
C LYS A 53 3.11 -8.96 -21.69
N HIS A 54 4.29 -8.81 -21.05
CA HIS A 54 4.67 -9.58 -19.87
C HIS A 54 4.17 -8.95 -18.56
N LYS A 55 3.69 -7.71 -18.60
CA LYS A 55 3.09 -7.01 -17.47
C LYS A 55 1.57 -7.13 -17.51
N CYS A 56 0.96 -7.35 -16.36
CA CYS A 56 -0.49 -7.36 -16.22
C CYS A 56 -0.96 -6.08 -15.51
N ILE A 57 -1.99 -5.44 -16.06
CA ILE A 57 -2.63 -4.25 -15.51
C ILE A 57 -4.05 -4.60 -15.10
N CYS A 58 -4.42 -4.21 -13.89
CA CYS A 58 -5.74 -4.43 -13.34
C CYS A 58 -6.81 -3.66 -14.11
N LYS A 59 -7.95 -4.31 -14.34
CA LYS A 59 -9.14 -3.67 -14.95
C LYS A 59 -9.70 -2.57 -14.04
N ASP A 60 -9.76 -2.87 -12.74
CA ASP A 60 -10.14 -1.91 -11.71
C ASP A 60 -8.99 -0.93 -11.44
N GLN A 61 -9.29 0.36 -11.51
CA GLN A 61 -8.30 1.42 -11.27
C GLN A 61 -7.82 1.43 -9.82
N GLY A 62 -6.52 1.69 -9.63
CA GLY A 62 -5.90 1.81 -8.31
C GLY A 62 -5.64 0.48 -7.60
N LYS A 63 -5.87 -0.66 -8.27
CA LYS A 63 -5.45 -1.98 -7.79
C LYS A 63 -4.10 -2.37 -8.38
N ASP A 64 -3.30 -3.07 -7.58
CA ASP A 64 -2.04 -3.65 -7.96
C ASP A 64 -2.23 -5.11 -8.36
N PHE A 65 -1.55 -5.53 -9.44
CA PHE A 65 -1.53 -6.92 -9.84
C PHE A 65 -0.55 -7.70 -8.96
N ASP A 66 -1.07 -8.71 -8.27
CA ASP A 66 -0.31 -9.68 -7.49
C ASP A 66 0.10 -10.84 -8.42
N PRO A 67 1.38 -10.94 -8.81
CA PRO A 67 1.83 -11.95 -9.78
C PRO A 67 1.90 -13.36 -9.20
N GLU A 68 2.04 -13.50 -7.88
CA GLU A 68 2.10 -14.79 -7.19
C GLU A 68 0.73 -15.48 -7.26
N HIS A 69 -0.33 -14.72 -6.95
CA HIS A 69 -1.70 -15.23 -6.94
C HIS A 69 -2.46 -14.96 -8.23
N LYS A 70 -1.86 -14.20 -9.17
CA LYS A 70 -2.45 -13.76 -10.44
C LYS A 70 -3.81 -13.06 -10.25
N ILE A 71 -3.93 -12.21 -9.24
CA ILE A 71 -5.16 -11.45 -8.95
C ILE A 71 -4.87 -9.97 -8.73
N CYS A 72 -5.90 -9.14 -8.85
CA CYS A 72 -5.82 -7.71 -8.58
C CYS A 72 -6.26 -7.40 -7.14
N ARG A 73 -5.42 -6.69 -6.39
CA ARG A 73 -5.68 -6.35 -4.99
C ARG A 73 -5.50 -4.85 -4.77
N CYS A 74 -6.16 -4.32 -3.75
CA CYS A 74 -5.84 -2.96 -3.31
C CYS A 74 -4.40 -2.91 -2.77
N PRO A 75 -3.70 -1.77 -2.93
CA PRO A 75 -2.36 -1.55 -2.38
C PRO A 75 -2.28 -1.87 -0.88
N LYS A 76 -1.05 -2.11 -0.39
CA LYS A 76 -0.81 -2.67 0.95
C LYS A 76 -1.49 -1.91 2.10
N ASP A 77 -1.61 -0.59 2.01
CA ASP A 77 -2.23 0.30 3.01
C ASP A 77 -3.74 0.56 2.76
N GLN A 78 -4.30 -0.09 1.74
CA GLN A 78 -5.67 0.05 1.27
C GLN A 78 -6.44 -1.26 1.34
N ARG A 79 -7.76 -1.16 1.32
CA ARG A 79 -8.69 -2.30 1.31
C ARG A 79 -9.83 -2.02 0.34
N PRO A 80 -10.54 -3.06 -0.13
CA PRO A 80 -11.77 -2.86 -0.88
C PRO A 80 -12.78 -2.06 -0.04
N ASP A 81 -13.49 -1.15 -0.69
CA ASP A 81 -14.62 -0.47 -0.06
C ASP A 81 -15.73 -1.49 0.26
N ARG A 82 -16.46 -1.22 1.36
CA ARG A 82 -17.51 -2.13 1.83
C ARG A 82 -18.73 -2.14 0.90
N HIS A 83 -19.02 -1.02 0.26
CA HIS A 83 -20.16 -0.84 -0.63
C HIS A 83 -19.80 -1.09 -2.09
N ASP A 84 -18.54 -0.88 -2.46
CA ASP A 84 -18.04 -1.10 -3.81
C ASP A 84 -16.66 -1.80 -3.81
N PRO A 85 -16.61 -3.15 -3.88
CA PRO A 85 -15.37 -3.91 -3.85
C PRO A 85 -14.40 -3.62 -5.02
N HIS A 86 -14.85 -2.92 -6.06
CA HIS A 86 -14.01 -2.46 -7.16
C HIS A 86 -13.17 -1.24 -6.78
N LYS A 87 -13.57 -0.49 -5.75
CA LYS A 87 -12.87 0.70 -5.25
C LYS A 87 -11.99 0.37 -4.06
N CYS A 88 -10.84 1.02 -4.00
CA CYS A 88 -9.92 0.94 -2.86
C CYS A 88 -10.05 2.16 -1.95
N VAL A 89 -10.05 1.91 -0.64
CA VAL A 89 -10.07 2.93 0.40
C VAL A 89 -8.94 2.67 1.41
N CYS A 90 -8.49 3.71 2.10
CA CYS A 90 -7.46 3.57 3.13
C CYS A 90 -7.93 2.64 4.26
N LYS A 91 -7.03 1.76 4.72
CA LYS A 91 -7.27 0.95 5.92
C LYS A 91 -7.39 1.83 7.16
N ASP A 92 -6.52 2.84 7.24
CA ASP A 92 -6.50 3.84 8.29
C ASP A 92 -7.62 4.87 8.07
N ARG A 93 -8.47 5.04 9.09
CA ARG A 93 -9.60 5.97 9.05
C ARG A 93 -9.18 7.43 9.12
N ASP A 94 -7.99 7.72 9.64
CA ASP A 94 -7.43 9.06 9.68
C ASP A 94 -6.73 9.44 8.37
N LYS A 95 -6.71 8.52 7.39
CA LYS A 95 -6.18 8.77 6.05
C LYS A 95 -7.28 8.82 5.01
N LYS A 96 -7.03 9.55 3.93
CA LYS A 96 -7.86 9.64 2.72
C LYS A 96 -6.99 9.34 1.51
N LEU A 97 -7.62 8.82 0.46
CA LEU A 97 -6.93 8.57 -0.79
C LEU A 97 -6.71 9.90 -1.54
N VAL A 98 -5.46 10.21 -1.87
CA VAL A 98 -5.03 11.37 -2.66
C VAL A 98 -4.13 10.83 -3.76
N MET A 99 -4.55 10.97 -5.02
CA MET A 99 -3.82 10.46 -6.19
C MET A 99 -3.39 8.97 -6.05
N GLY A 100 -4.25 8.13 -5.46
CA GLY A 100 -3.98 6.70 -5.25
C GLY A 100 -3.13 6.37 -4.02
N VAL A 101 -2.69 7.36 -3.25
CA VAL A 101 -1.88 7.18 -2.02
C VAL A 101 -2.68 7.60 -0.78
N CYS A 102 -2.55 6.89 0.33
CA CYS A 102 -3.22 7.24 1.57
C CYS A 102 -2.47 8.34 2.34
N GLU A 103 -3.06 9.53 2.39
CA GLU A 103 -2.53 10.70 3.10
C GLU A 103 -3.38 11.04 4.32
N CYS A 104 -2.77 11.65 5.35
CA CYS A 104 -3.48 12.07 6.54
C CYS A 104 -4.57 13.11 6.23
N LYS A 105 -5.71 13.00 6.92
CA LYS A 105 -6.82 13.94 6.84
C LYS A 105 -6.50 15.23 7.59
N GLY A 106 -6.97 16.35 7.04
CA GLY A 106 -6.90 17.66 7.69
C GLY A 106 -5.47 18.10 7.97
N ASP A 107 -5.24 18.54 9.21
CA ASP A 107 -3.96 19.08 9.67
C ASP A 107 -3.02 18.00 10.24
N LEU A 108 -3.51 16.76 10.34
CA LEU A 108 -2.74 15.63 10.86
C LEU A 108 -1.51 15.37 9.97
N LYS A 109 -0.41 14.97 10.60
CA LYS A 109 0.84 14.60 9.92
C LYS A 109 1.26 13.19 10.32
N PRO A 110 1.85 12.42 9.41
CA PRO A 110 2.37 11.10 9.75
C PRO A 110 3.54 11.23 10.74
N ASN A 111 3.55 10.41 11.78
CA ASN A 111 4.72 10.24 12.63
C ASN A 111 5.70 9.22 12.02
N LYS A 112 6.79 8.91 12.73
CA LYS A 112 7.80 7.91 12.30
C LYS A 112 7.25 6.49 12.07
N HIS A 113 6.07 6.18 12.59
CA HIS A 113 5.37 4.90 12.40
C HIS A 113 4.26 4.98 11.34
N GLY A 114 4.10 6.14 10.68
CA GLY A 114 3.07 6.38 9.67
C GLY A 114 1.68 6.65 10.24
N GLU A 115 1.52 6.82 11.55
CA GLU A 115 0.24 7.17 12.19
C GLU A 115 -0.01 8.68 12.06
N CYS A 116 -1.24 9.07 11.75
CA CYS A 116 -1.63 10.46 11.61
C CYS A 116 -1.86 11.12 12.99
N LYS A 117 -1.02 12.08 13.36
CA LYS A 117 -1.12 12.82 14.63
C LYS A 117 -0.93 14.32 14.41
N CYS A 118 -1.40 15.13 15.36
CA CYS A 118 -1.06 16.55 15.34
C CYS A 118 0.44 16.75 15.57
N PRO A 119 1.05 17.76 14.92
CA PRO A 119 2.45 18.12 15.13
C PRO A 119 2.77 18.49 16.59
N ARG A 120 4.06 18.68 16.89
CA ARG A 120 4.50 19.06 18.25
C ARG A 120 3.79 20.32 18.74
N ASP A 121 3.52 20.36 20.05
CA ASP A 121 2.80 21.43 20.75
C ASP A 121 1.35 21.68 20.30
N GLN A 122 0.83 20.80 19.43
CA GLN A 122 -0.56 20.82 18.98
C GLN A 122 -1.33 19.61 19.50
N ARG A 123 -2.65 19.72 19.47
CA ARG A 123 -3.60 18.67 19.82
C ARG A 123 -4.80 18.72 18.88
N PRO A 124 -5.55 17.61 18.74
CA PRO A 124 -6.81 17.63 18.01
C PRO A 124 -7.78 18.66 18.59
N ASP A 125 -8.50 19.33 17.71
CA ASP A 125 -9.65 20.15 18.09
C ASP A 125 -10.76 19.27 18.67
N ARG A 126 -11.54 19.82 19.60
CA ARG A 126 -12.60 19.08 20.30
C ARG A 126 -13.75 18.68 19.38
N HIS A 127 -14.03 19.48 18.36
CA HIS A 127 -15.15 19.28 17.44
C HIS A 127 -14.71 18.58 16.16
N ASN A 128 -13.46 18.78 15.74
CA ASN A 128 -12.90 18.10 14.57
C ASN A 128 -11.55 17.44 14.92
N PRO A 129 -11.50 16.11 15.09
CA PRO A 129 -10.26 15.43 15.48
C PRO A 129 -9.17 15.47 14.39
N HIS A 130 -9.51 15.81 13.14
CA HIS A 130 -8.54 16.00 12.06
C HIS A 130 -8.01 17.44 11.95
N LYS A 131 -8.54 18.37 12.76
CA LYS A 131 -8.05 19.76 12.85
C LYS A 131 -7.11 19.89 14.04
N CYS A 132 -5.96 20.52 13.86
CA CYS A 132 -4.98 20.68 14.92
C CYS A 132 -4.98 22.10 15.48
N VAL A 133 -4.94 22.21 16.80
CA VAL A 133 -4.90 23.49 17.54
C VAL A 133 -3.76 23.47 18.55
N CYS A 134 -3.26 24.65 18.94
CA CYS A 134 -2.22 24.74 19.96
C CYS A 134 -2.71 24.17 21.30
N LYS A 135 -1.83 23.42 21.99
CA LYS A 135 -2.08 22.94 23.35
C LYS A 135 -2.20 24.13 24.32
N ASP A 136 -1.29 25.08 24.17
CA ASP A 136 -1.27 26.34 24.91
C ASP A 136 -2.32 27.30 24.34
N ARG A 137 -3.21 27.79 25.20
CA ARG A 137 -4.29 28.72 24.82
C ARG A 137 -3.78 30.13 24.53
N ASP A 138 -2.60 30.48 25.02
CA ASP A 138 -1.95 31.77 24.77
C ASP A 138 -1.16 31.77 23.45
N LYS A 139 -1.16 30.62 22.76
CA LYS A 139 -0.58 30.47 21.43
C LYS A 139 -1.65 30.33 20.36
N LYS A 140 -1.34 30.79 19.17
CA LYS A 140 -2.11 30.62 17.93
C LYS A 140 -1.25 29.91 16.90
N LEU A 141 -1.90 29.19 15.99
CA LEU A 141 -1.21 28.54 14.89
C LEU A 141 -0.88 29.58 13.82
N VAL A 142 0.40 29.72 13.49
CA VAL A 142 0.94 30.58 12.43
C VAL A 142 1.81 29.70 11.54
N MET A 143 1.44 29.54 10.27
CA MET A 143 2.14 28.67 9.31
C MET A 143 2.47 27.25 9.85
N GLY A 144 1.54 26.68 10.63
CA GLY A 144 1.70 25.34 11.22
C GLY A 144 2.54 25.28 12.50
N VAL A 145 3.00 26.42 13.04
CA VAL A 145 3.75 26.54 14.29
C VAL A 145 2.94 27.30 15.33
N CYS A 146 3.03 26.91 16.60
CA CYS A 146 2.34 27.59 17.69
C CYS A 146 3.14 28.77 18.22
N GLU A 147 2.65 29.98 17.98
CA GLU A 147 3.28 31.24 18.37
C GLU A 147 2.42 32.01 19.38
N CYS A 148 3.05 32.81 20.25
CA CYS A 148 2.32 33.60 21.24
C CYS A 148 1.35 34.61 20.58
N LYS A 149 0.19 34.80 21.20
CA LYS A 149 -0.82 35.77 20.76
C LYS A 149 -0.44 37.19 21.19
N GLY A 150 -0.84 38.16 20.38
CA GLY A 150 -0.70 39.59 20.66
C GLY A 150 0.72 40.00 21.03
N ASP A 151 0.86 40.68 22.18
CA ASP A 151 2.13 41.22 22.68
C ASP A 151 2.90 40.23 23.58
N LEU A 152 2.34 39.04 23.81
CA LEU A 152 2.97 38.03 24.66
C LEU A 152 4.25 37.50 24.02
N LYS A 153 5.28 37.30 24.84
CA LYS A 153 6.57 36.76 24.41
C LYS A 153 6.87 35.44 25.12
N PRO A 154 7.45 34.44 24.42
CA PRO A 154 7.84 33.20 25.07
C PRO A 154 8.97 33.46 26.07
N ASN A 155 8.87 32.87 27.27
CA ASN A 155 9.98 32.82 28.22
C ASN A 155 10.93 31.65 27.87
N LYS A 156 11.97 31.43 28.70
CA LYS A 156 12.93 30.32 28.53
C LYS A 156 12.31 28.91 28.55
N HIS A 157 11.09 28.78 29.09
CA HIS A 157 10.33 27.53 29.11
C HIS A 157 9.30 27.45 27.97
N GLY A 158 9.27 28.45 27.09
CA GLY A 158 8.32 28.51 25.97
C GLY A 158 6.91 28.96 26.35
N GLU A 159 6.67 29.42 27.58
CA GLU A 159 5.38 29.95 28.01
C GLU A 159 5.22 31.42 27.59
N CYS A 160 4.05 31.80 27.09
CA CYS A 160 3.76 33.16 26.65
C CYS A 160 3.49 34.08 27.84
N ARG A 161 4.35 35.08 28.06
CA ARG A 161 4.24 36.05 29.16
C ARG A 161 4.45 37.48 28.66
N CYS A 162 3.92 38.44 29.41
CA CYS A 162 4.21 39.84 29.14
C CYS A 162 5.67 40.20 29.45
N PRO A 163 6.30 41.10 28.67
CA PRO A 163 7.63 41.63 28.97
C PRO A 163 7.71 42.26 30.37
N LYS A 164 8.92 42.30 30.96
CA LYS A 164 9.15 42.97 32.24
C LYS A 164 8.65 44.42 32.21
N GLY A 165 7.97 44.85 33.28
CA GLY A 165 7.40 46.21 33.38
C GLY A 165 6.02 46.39 32.75
N THR A 166 5.41 45.32 32.22
CA THR A 166 4.04 45.34 31.68
C THR A 166 3.14 44.34 32.40
N ARG A 167 1.83 44.57 32.40
CA ARG A 167 0.81 43.62 32.87
C ARG A 167 -0.09 43.17 31.72
N ARG A 168 -0.61 41.96 31.88
CA ARG A 168 -1.44 41.28 30.89
C ARG A 168 -2.87 41.83 30.90
N HIS A 169 -3.38 42.16 29.73
CA HIS A 169 -4.78 42.49 29.44
C HIS A 169 -5.23 41.68 28.23
N GLY A 170 -5.75 40.48 28.46
CA GLY A 170 -6.05 39.52 27.39
C GLY A 170 -4.76 39.03 26.72
N ASP A 171 -4.65 39.24 25.40
CA ASP A 171 -3.45 38.93 24.61
C ASP A 171 -2.49 40.12 24.50
N ASN A 172 -2.83 41.27 25.11
CA ASN A 172 -2.02 42.49 25.06
C ASN A 172 -1.27 42.74 26.37
N CYS A 173 -0.19 43.52 26.30
CA CYS A 173 0.64 43.86 27.45
C CYS A 173 0.73 45.38 27.62
N LYS A 174 0.22 45.89 28.74
CA LYS A 174 0.21 47.34 29.03
C LYS A 174 1.19 47.69 30.12
N ARG A 175 1.92 48.80 29.95
CA ARG A 175 2.77 49.35 31.01
C ARG A 175 1.86 49.90 32.12
N HIS A 176 2.17 49.57 33.38
CA HIS A 176 1.48 50.16 34.52
C HIS A 176 2.22 51.42 34.97
N GLY A 177 1.59 52.59 34.84
CA GLY A 177 2.01 53.87 35.43
C GLY A 177 3.24 54.53 34.79
N TYR A 178 3.05 55.70 34.18
CA TYR A 178 3.23 56.95 34.92
C TYR A 178 1.86 57.65 35.00
#